data_AF-A0A8J7BGX9-F1
#
_entry.id   AF-A0A8J7BGX9-F1
#
_cell.length_a   1.000
_cell.length_b   1.000
_cell.length_c   1.000
_cell.angle_alpha   90.00
_cell.angle_beta   90.00
_cell.angle_gamma   90.00
#
_symmetry.space_group_name_H-M   'P 1'
#
loop_
_entity.id
_entity.type
_entity.pdbx_description
1 polymer ?
#
loop_
_entity_poly.entity_id
_entity_poly.type
_entity_poly.pdbx_seq_one_letter_code
_entity_poly.pdbx_strand_id
1 'polypeptide(L)'
;MTWHNKIDFDHCDDGPAHGASSHSPMTPGLTNTYDDELREKAGMHTPPPPPECMGLEGEYDSFGLVRRLAQTLDQQPDLASIDTLTLTQHGSALCLAGSVDGAALDRIVDIASHLDGTREVDVSQVAVNH
;
A
#
# COMPACT_ATOMS: atom_id res chain seq x y z
N MET A 1 -13.55 9.07 10.41
CA MET A 1 -12.17 9.46 10.11
C MET A 1 -11.71 8.60 8.96
N THR A 2 -11.01 9.16 7.97
CA THR A 2 -10.59 8.39 6.79
C THR A 2 -9.31 7.61 7.09
N TRP A 3 -9.08 6.51 6.37
CA TRP A 3 -7.84 5.72 6.49
C TRP A 3 -6.59 6.54 6.19
N HIS A 4 -6.72 7.57 5.36
CA HIS A 4 -5.63 8.48 5.02
C HIS A 4 -5.04 9.21 6.24
N ASN A 5 -5.86 9.47 7.27
CA ASN A 5 -5.41 10.09 8.53
C ASN A 5 -4.78 9.09 9.51
N LYS A 6 -4.84 7.80 9.20
CA LYS A 6 -4.30 6.69 10.01
C LYS A 6 -2.97 6.19 9.46
N ILE A 7 -2.46 6.84 8.42
CA ILE A 7 -1.13 6.57 7.89
C ILE A 7 -0.14 7.27 8.80
N ASP A 8 0.72 6.49 9.45
CA ASP A 8 1.81 7.03 10.25
C ASP A 8 3.00 7.35 9.34
N PHE A 9 3.04 8.58 8.84
CA PHE A 9 4.13 9.07 7.99
C PHE A 9 5.45 9.26 8.74
N ASP A 10 5.43 9.33 10.07
CA ASP A 10 6.62 9.54 10.92
C ASP A 10 7.51 8.28 10.99
N HIS A 11 6.88 7.10 11.00
CA HIS A 11 7.55 5.80 10.94
C HIS A 11 7.64 5.23 9.51
N CYS A 12 7.10 5.93 8.50
CA CYS A 12 7.36 5.56 7.13
C CYS A 12 8.83 5.88 6.79
N ASP A 13 9.64 4.83 6.65
CA ASP A 13 11.06 4.96 6.33
C ASP A 13 11.23 5.50 4.89
N ASP A 14 11.70 6.74 4.78
CA ASP A 14 12.22 7.34 3.53
C ASP A 14 13.66 6.86 3.26
N GLY A 15 13.96 5.61 3.63
CA GLY A 15 15.25 5.01 3.35
C GLY A 15 15.43 4.90 1.83
N PRO A 16 16.62 5.25 1.29
CA PRO A 16 16.84 5.22 -0.14
C PRO A 16 16.63 3.79 -0.62
N ALA A 17 15.59 3.57 -1.44
CA ALA A 17 15.37 2.32 -2.13
C ALA A 17 16.71 1.85 -2.71
N HIS A 18 17.30 0.80 -2.11
CA HIS A 18 18.65 0.37 -2.42
C HIS A 18 18.74 0.03 -3.91
N GLY A 19 19.80 0.54 -4.53
CA GLY A 19 19.93 0.64 -5.97
C GLY A 19 19.95 -0.68 -6.73
N ALA A 20 19.38 -0.55 -7.93
CA ALA A 20 19.83 -1.07 -9.22
C ALA A 20 19.73 -2.59 -9.53
N SER A 21 19.27 -2.80 -10.77
CA SER A 21 19.59 -3.92 -11.66
C SER A 21 18.65 -5.14 -11.63
N SER A 22 17.47 -5.00 -12.25
CA SER A 22 17.24 -5.65 -13.55
C SER A 22 15.94 -5.14 -14.16
N HIS A 23 15.99 -4.84 -15.45
CA HIS A 23 14.87 -4.46 -16.29
C HIS A 23 13.82 -5.61 -16.27
N SER A 24 12.84 -5.52 -15.36
CA SER A 24 11.57 -6.21 -15.48
C SER A 24 10.50 -5.12 -15.47
N PRO A 25 9.82 -4.87 -16.61
CA PRO A 25 8.86 -3.78 -16.71
C PRO A 25 7.64 -4.10 -15.84
N MET A 26 7.68 -3.63 -14.60
CA MET A 26 6.62 -3.67 -13.59
C MET A 26 6.17 -5.09 -13.22
N THR A 27 6.74 -5.59 -12.14
CA THR A 27 6.16 -6.71 -11.39
C THR A 27 4.74 -6.31 -10.94
N PRO A 28 3.72 -7.14 -11.22
CA PRO A 28 2.37 -6.88 -10.72
C PRO A 28 2.35 -6.98 -9.19
N GLY A 29 1.24 -6.54 -8.59
CA GLY A 29 0.92 -6.91 -7.20
C GLY A 29 0.95 -8.44 -6.96
N LEU A 30 0.84 -8.85 -5.69
CA LEU A 30 0.95 -10.25 -5.26
C LEU A 30 -0.06 -11.18 -5.99
N THR A 31 -1.16 -10.62 -6.48
CA THR A 31 -2.24 -11.30 -7.21
C THR A 31 -2.08 -11.34 -8.72
N ASN A 32 -0.98 -10.81 -9.26
CA ASN A 32 -0.71 -10.75 -10.69
C ASN A 32 -1.76 -9.95 -11.51
N THR A 33 -2.55 -9.10 -10.86
CA THR A 33 -3.49 -8.16 -11.47
C THR A 33 -2.81 -6.81 -11.65
N TYR A 34 -3.03 -6.17 -12.80
CA TYR A 34 -2.48 -4.85 -13.13
C TYR A 34 -3.61 -3.82 -13.22
N ASP A 35 -3.42 -2.65 -12.60
CA ASP A 35 -4.23 -1.48 -12.92
C ASP A 35 -3.66 -0.78 -14.16
N ASP A 36 -4.13 -1.21 -15.35
CA ASP A 36 -3.61 -0.73 -16.65
C ASP A 36 -3.67 0.81 -16.78
N GLU A 37 -4.73 1.44 -16.28
CA GLU A 37 -4.90 2.91 -16.31
C GLU A 37 -3.81 3.63 -15.50
N LEU A 38 -3.51 3.12 -14.30
CA LEU A 38 -2.49 3.69 -13.41
C LEU A 38 -1.09 3.59 -14.02
N ARG A 39 -0.83 2.47 -14.71
CA ARG A 39 0.41 2.23 -15.45
C ARG A 39 0.56 3.18 -16.64
N GLU A 40 -0.50 3.41 -17.39
CA GLU A 40 -0.50 4.38 -18.49
C GLU A 40 -0.17 5.78 -17.99
N LYS A 41 -0.78 6.22 -16.87
CA LYS A 41 -0.49 7.51 -16.24
C LYS A 41 0.94 7.58 -15.72
N ALA A 42 1.44 6.53 -15.06
CA ALA A 42 2.82 6.48 -14.59
C ALA A 42 3.86 6.48 -15.72
N GLY A 43 3.53 5.88 -16.86
CA GLY A 43 4.34 5.91 -18.08
C GLY A 43 4.48 7.31 -18.69
N MET A 44 3.65 8.28 -18.29
CA MET A 44 3.79 9.69 -18.68
C MET A 44 4.93 10.39 -17.93
N HIS A 45 5.43 9.81 -16.83
CA HIS A 45 6.57 10.33 -16.07
C HIS A 45 7.88 9.72 -16.60
N THR A 46 8.90 10.57 -16.77
CA THR A 46 10.26 10.14 -17.15
C THR A 46 11.28 10.56 -16.09
N PRO A 47 11.92 9.61 -15.38
CA PRO A 47 11.70 8.16 -15.44
C PRO A 47 10.36 7.73 -14.82
N PRO A 48 9.78 6.58 -15.25
CA PRO A 48 8.54 6.07 -14.65
C PRO A 48 8.79 5.71 -13.18
N PRO A 49 7.90 6.13 -12.26
CA PRO A 49 8.04 5.81 -10.85
C PRO A 49 7.99 4.28 -10.63
N PRO A 50 8.76 3.75 -9.67
CA PRO A 50 8.63 2.35 -9.30
C PRO A 50 7.22 2.10 -8.72
N PRO A 51 6.66 0.90 -8.89
CA PRO A 51 5.27 0.61 -8.51
C PRO A 51 5.00 0.86 -7.02
N GLU A 52 5.97 0.59 -6.14
CA GLU A 52 5.90 0.89 -4.71
C GLU A 52 5.90 2.39 -4.36
N CYS A 53 6.46 3.23 -5.23
CA CYS A 53 6.45 4.69 -5.08
C CYS A 53 5.52 5.36 -6.10
N MET A 54 4.51 4.64 -6.58
CA MET A 54 3.56 5.18 -7.52
C MET A 54 2.33 5.69 -6.74
N GLY A 55 1.95 6.94 -6.95
CA GLY A 55 0.84 7.60 -6.28
C GLY A 55 -0.53 7.25 -6.87
N LEU A 56 -1.59 7.87 -6.38
CA LEU A 56 -2.98 7.63 -6.82
C LEU A 56 -3.19 7.93 -8.32
N GLU A 57 -2.38 8.82 -8.88
CA GLU A 57 -2.51 9.27 -10.28
C GLU A 57 -1.34 8.83 -11.17
N GLY A 58 -0.49 7.91 -10.70
CA GLY A 58 0.72 7.52 -11.43
C GLY A 58 1.92 8.44 -11.21
N GLU A 59 1.80 9.44 -10.33
CA GLU A 59 2.91 10.31 -9.94
C GLU A 59 3.94 9.60 -9.06
N TYR A 60 5.18 10.12 -8.98
CA TYR A 60 6.15 9.63 -8.01
C TYR A 60 5.76 10.09 -6.60
N ASP A 61 5.42 9.13 -5.75
CA ASP A 61 5.05 9.36 -4.36
C ASP A 61 5.71 8.29 -3.47
N SER A 62 6.61 8.71 -2.58
CA SER A 62 7.30 7.79 -1.65
C SER A 62 6.33 6.97 -0.80
N PHE A 63 5.11 7.48 -0.56
CA PHE A 63 4.06 6.85 0.24
C PHE A 63 2.84 6.46 -0.62
N GLY A 64 3.05 6.26 -1.92
CA GLY A 64 1.98 6.06 -2.88
C GLY A 64 1.22 4.75 -2.63
N LEU A 65 1.95 3.70 -2.28
CA LEU A 65 1.41 2.39 -1.94
C LEU A 65 0.43 2.45 -0.76
N VAL A 66 0.84 3.04 0.36
CA VAL A 66 -0.01 3.13 1.56
C VAL A 66 -1.18 4.10 1.35
N ARG A 67 -1.01 5.15 0.53
CA ARG A 67 -2.13 6.03 0.15
C ARG A 67 -3.19 5.34 -0.68
N ARG A 68 -2.78 4.50 -1.64
CA ARG A 68 -3.71 3.68 -2.44
C ARG A 68 -4.47 2.72 -1.55
N LEU A 69 -3.76 2.02 -0.68
CA LEU A 69 -4.38 1.14 0.30
C LEU A 69 -5.42 1.89 1.12
N ALA A 70 -5.03 3.00 1.73
CA ALA A 70 -5.94 3.82 2.51
C ALA A 70 -7.16 4.28 1.71
N GLN A 71 -6.98 4.68 0.44
CA GLN A 71 -8.10 5.08 -0.42
C GLN A 71 -9.05 3.90 -0.70
N THR A 72 -8.52 2.73 -1.07
CA THR A 72 -9.34 1.53 -1.31
C THR A 72 -10.08 1.09 -0.05
N LEU A 73 -9.42 1.15 1.11
CA LEU A 73 -10.04 0.84 2.40
C LEU A 73 -11.14 1.84 2.78
N ASP A 74 -10.99 3.13 2.45
CA ASP A 74 -12.01 4.15 2.66
C ASP A 74 -13.28 3.90 1.82
N GLN A 75 -13.12 3.30 0.63
CA GLN A 75 -14.23 2.89 -0.22
C GLN A 75 -14.97 1.65 0.30
N GLN A 76 -14.38 0.90 1.24
CA GLN A 76 -15.02 -0.26 1.87
C GLN A 76 -15.74 0.17 3.15
N PRO A 77 -17.08 0.23 3.18
CA PRO A 77 -17.81 0.70 4.37
C PRO A 77 -17.59 -0.20 5.60
N ASP A 78 -17.31 -1.48 5.38
CA ASP A 78 -16.99 -2.47 6.42
C ASP A 78 -15.67 -2.14 7.13
N LEU A 79 -14.67 -1.66 6.38
CA LEU A 79 -13.33 -1.36 6.88
C LEU A 79 -13.18 0.11 7.29
N ALA A 80 -13.95 1.02 6.69
CA ALA A 80 -13.93 2.46 6.99
C ALA A 80 -14.23 2.76 8.47
N SER A 81 -14.93 1.86 9.17
CA SER A 81 -15.28 1.99 10.59
C SER A 81 -14.12 1.66 11.55
N ILE A 82 -13.01 1.09 11.06
CA ILE A 82 -11.90 0.62 11.90
C ILE A 82 -10.97 1.78 12.25
N ASP A 83 -11.04 2.28 13.48
CA ASP A 83 -10.20 3.40 13.97
C ASP A 83 -9.00 2.96 14.81
N THR A 84 -8.92 1.67 15.12
CA THR A 84 -7.91 1.07 16.01
C THR A 84 -6.69 0.55 15.27
N LEU A 85 -6.63 0.72 13.95
CA LEU A 85 -5.49 0.33 13.12
C LEU A 85 -4.76 1.55 12.57
N THR A 86 -3.46 1.40 12.44
CA THR A 86 -2.53 2.35 11.85
C THR A 86 -1.80 1.66 10.71
N LEU A 87 -1.59 2.39 9.62
CA LEU A 87 -0.90 1.90 8.43
C LEU A 87 0.49 2.55 8.36
N THR A 88 1.51 1.75 8.12
CA THR A 88 2.88 2.22 7.95
C THR A 88 3.47 1.58 6.71
N GLN A 89 4.25 2.34 5.94
CA GLN A 89 4.96 1.84 4.77
C GLN A 89 6.46 1.83 5.03
N HIS A 90 7.10 0.70 4.80
CA HIS A 90 8.55 0.56 4.80
C HIS A 90 9.01 0.18 3.39
N GLY A 91 9.29 1.18 2.56
CA GLY A 91 9.65 0.97 1.15
C GLY A 91 8.53 0.26 0.38
N SER A 92 8.71 -1.03 0.09
CA SER A 92 7.71 -1.88 -0.61
C SER A 92 6.94 -2.84 0.31
N ALA A 93 7.19 -2.77 1.63
CA ALA A 93 6.46 -3.53 2.64
C ALA A 93 5.43 -2.64 3.35
N LEU A 94 4.23 -3.15 3.54
CA LEU A 94 3.17 -2.51 4.30
C LEU A 94 3.12 -3.15 5.69
N CYS A 95 3.18 -2.35 6.73
CA CYS A 95 3.08 -2.78 8.11
C CYS A 95 1.78 -2.26 8.72
N LEU A 96 0.99 -3.17 9.27
CA LEU A 96 -0.25 -2.86 9.97
C LEU A 96 -0.01 -3.00 11.46
N ALA A 97 -0.40 -1.98 12.21
CA ALA A 97 -0.28 -1.96 13.66
C ALA A 97 -1.60 -1.60 14.33
N GLY A 98 -1.91 -2.22 15.47
CA GLY A 98 -3.09 -1.87 16.28
C GLY A 98 -3.96 -3.07 16.62
N SER A 99 -5.28 -2.94 16.53
CA SER A 99 -6.21 -4.04 16.86
C SER A 99 -7.43 -4.05 15.95
N VAL A 100 -7.87 -5.24 15.52
CA VAL A 100 -9.02 -5.41 14.62
C VAL A 100 -9.59 -6.83 14.71
N ASP A 101 -10.81 -7.04 14.25
CA ASP A 101 -11.38 -8.37 14.03
C ASP A 101 -10.63 -9.13 12.92
N GLY A 102 -10.49 -10.45 13.08
CA GLY A 102 -9.78 -11.30 12.11
C GLY A 102 -10.39 -11.25 10.71
N ALA A 103 -11.71 -11.10 10.61
CA ALA A 103 -12.40 -10.97 9.32
C ALA A 103 -12.02 -9.68 8.59
N ALA A 104 -11.89 -8.56 9.32
CA ALA A 104 -11.48 -7.30 8.74
C ALA A 104 -9.98 -7.30 8.39
N LEU A 105 -9.12 -7.90 9.22
CA LEU A 105 -7.70 -8.04 8.90
C LEU A 105 -7.49 -8.80 7.59
N ASP A 106 -8.14 -9.95 7.42
CA ASP A 106 -8.03 -10.78 6.23
C ASP A 106 -8.43 -10.01 4.97
N ARG A 107 -9.50 -9.20 5.04
CA ARG A 107 -9.93 -8.31 3.96
C ARG A 107 -8.90 -7.23 3.65
N ILE A 108 -8.32 -6.61 4.66
CA ILE A 108 -7.30 -5.57 4.45
C ILE A 108 -6.06 -6.17 3.79
N VAL A 109 -5.61 -7.35 4.24
CA VAL A 109 -4.47 -8.06 3.67
C VAL A 109 -4.75 -8.46 2.22
N ASP A 110 -5.95 -8.95 1.92
CA ASP A 110 -6.37 -9.28 0.56
C ASP A 110 -6.29 -8.05 -0.36
N ILE A 111 -6.85 -6.91 0.07
CA ILE A 111 -6.80 -5.65 -0.69
C ILE A 111 -5.35 -5.18 -0.87
N ALA A 112 -4.55 -5.17 0.21
CA ALA A 112 -3.15 -4.76 0.16
C ALA A 112 -2.33 -5.63 -0.79
N SER A 113 -2.61 -6.94 -0.83
CA SER A 113 -1.96 -7.90 -1.73
C SER A 113 -2.33 -7.69 -3.20
N HIS A 114 -3.49 -7.10 -3.48
CA HIS A 114 -3.92 -6.76 -4.84
C HIS A 114 -3.28 -5.47 -5.37
N LEU A 115 -2.67 -4.64 -4.52
CA LEU A 115 -2.04 -3.40 -4.97
C LEU A 115 -0.72 -3.64 -5.70
N ASP A 116 -0.57 -2.96 -6.83
CA ASP A 116 0.68 -2.94 -7.60
C ASP A 116 1.81 -2.32 -6.78
N GLY A 117 2.90 -3.08 -6.60
CA GLY A 117 4.08 -2.67 -5.83
C GLY A 117 4.14 -3.21 -4.41
N THR A 118 3.07 -3.84 -3.91
CA THR A 118 3.10 -4.52 -2.61
C THR A 118 3.97 -5.76 -2.70
N ARG A 119 5.08 -5.75 -1.97
CA ARG A 119 6.00 -6.89 -1.90
C ARG A 119 5.73 -7.76 -0.68
N GLU A 120 5.32 -7.15 0.42
CA GLU A 120 5.07 -7.81 1.69
C GLU A 120 4.01 -7.03 2.49
N VAL A 121 3.18 -7.76 3.25
CA VAL A 121 2.22 -7.19 4.18
C VAL A 121 2.50 -7.80 5.57
N ASP A 122 3.10 -7.01 6.45
CA ASP A 122 3.34 -7.38 7.83
C ASP A 122 2.11 -7.03 8.69
N VAL A 123 1.58 -8.05 9.35
CA VAL A 123 0.48 -7.94 10.32
C VAL A 123 0.93 -8.35 11.72
N SER A 124 2.24 -8.42 11.96
CA SER A 124 2.80 -8.89 13.23
C SER A 124 2.46 -7.96 14.39
N GLN A 125 2.25 -6.67 14.10
CA GLN A 125 1.87 -5.63 15.07
C GLN A 125 0.35 -5.49 15.23
N VAL A 126 -0.45 -6.36 14.60
CA VAL A 126 -1.91 -6.36 14.72
C VAL A 126 -2.36 -7.37 15.77
N ALA A 127 -3.09 -6.89 16.78
CA ALA A 127 -3.82 -7.74 17.70
C ALA A 127 -5.19 -8.12 17.11
N VAL A 128 -5.35 -9.40 16.80
CA VAL A 128 -6.63 -9.94 16.32
C VAL A 128 -7.55 -10.19 17.51
N ASN A 129 -8.66 -9.47 17.57
CA ASN A 129 -9.69 -9.69 18.59
C ASN A 129 -10.71 -10.72 18.08
N HIS A 130 -11.14 -11.64 18.96
CA HIS A 130 -12.16 -12.67 18.71
C HIS A 130 -13.46 -12.32 19.41
#